data_AF-A0A1Y3ARK0-F1
#
_entry.id   AF-A0A1Y3ARK0-F1
#
_cell.length_a   1.000
_cell.length_b   1.000
_cell.length_c   1.000
_cell.angle_alpha   90.00
_cell.angle_beta   90.00
_cell.angle_gamma   90.00
#
_symmetry.space_group_name_H-M   'P 1'
#
loop_
_entity.id
_entity.type
_entity.pdbx_description
1 polymer ?
#
loop_
_entity_poly.entity_id
_entity_poly.type
_entity_poly.pdbx_seq_one_letter_code
_entity_poly.pdbx_strand_id
1 'polypeptide(L)' 'MDASLLTVMQIHLTEPPGDILLFLTGQEEIDTACEVLYERMKCLGPDVPELLILPVYSALPS' A
#
# COMPACT_ATOMS: atom_id res chain seq x y z
N MET A 1 0.70 -3.51 12.03
CA MET A 1 1.05 -2.68 10.87
C MET A 1 2.13 -3.34 10.03
N ASP A 2 3.31 -3.68 10.56
CA ASP A 2 4.41 -4.23 9.74
C ASP A 2 4.04 -5.50 8.96
N ALA A 3 3.36 -6.45 9.61
CA ALA A 3 2.93 -7.68 8.97
C ALA A 3 2.00 -7.43 7.78
N SER A 4 1.04 -6.49 7.90
CA SER A 4 0.12 -6.18 6.81
C SER A 4 0.83 -5.52 5.63
N LEU A 5 1.80 -4.62 5.88
CA LEU A 5 2.60 -4.02 4.81
C LEU A 5 3.46 -5.04 4.09
N LEU A 6 4.04 -6.01 4.82
CA LEU A 6 4.77 -7.12 4.21
C LEU A 6 3.86 -7.99 3.34
N THR A 7 2.65 -8.29 3.81
CA THR A 7 1.67 -9.05 3.02
C THR A 7 1.26 -8.31 1.75
N VAL A 8 1.02 -6.99 1.80
CA VAL A 8 0.73 -6.20 0.59
C VAL A 8 1.85 -6.30 -0.43
N MET A 9 3.11 -6.14 0.00
CA MET A 9 4.26 -6.25 -0.89
C MET A 9 4.42 -7.67 -1.46
N GLN A 10 4.17 -8.70 -0.64
CA GLN A 10 4.21 -10.08 -1.10
C GLN A 10 3.16 -10.32 -2.18
N ILE A 11 1.90 -9.94 -1.92
CA ILE A 11 0.79 -10.09 -2.88
C ILE A 11 1.13 -9.38 -4.20
N HIS A 12 1.56 -8.11 -4.15
CA HIS A 12 1.91 -7.33 -5.34
C HIS A 12 2.99 -7.97 -6.20
N LEU A 13 3.93 -8.70 -5.59
CA LEU A 13 5.07 -9.30 -6.29
C LEU A 13 4.82 -10.74 -6.75
N THR A 14 3.89 -11.48 -6.14
CA THR A 14 3.72 -12.92 -6.40
C THR A 14 2.38 -13.30 -6.99
N GLU A 15 1.33 -12.53 -6.75
CA GLU A 15 -0.01 -12.84 -7.24
C GLU A 15 -0.24 -12.26 -8.66
N PRO A 16 -1.16 -12.84 -9.44
CA PRO A 16 -1.57 -12.26 -10.71
C PRO A 16 -2.22 -10.87 -10.54
N PRO A 17 -2.36 -10.08 -11.62
CA PRO A 17 -2.91 -8.74 -11.55
C PRO A 17 -4.29 -8.66 -10.87
N GLY A 18 -4.43 -7.73 -9.93
CA GLY A 18 -5.66 -7.46 -9.19
C GLY A 18 -5.47 -6.36 -8.14
N ASP A 19 -6.58 -5.90 -7.57
CA ASP A 19 -6.57 -4.83 -6.56
C ASP A 19 -6.34 -5.38 -5.15
N ILE A 20 -5.63 -4.61 -4.32
CA ILE A 20 -5.38 -4.93 -2.91
C ILE A 20 -6.18 -3.96 -2.04
N LEU A 21 -7.10 -4.48 -1.23
CA LEU A 21 -7.83 -3.71 -0.22
C LEU A 21 -7.27 -3.99 1.17
N LEU A 22 -6.57 -3.01 1.76
CA LEU A 22 -6.01 -3.09 3.10
C LEU A 22 -6.89 -2.33 4.10
N PHE A 23 -7.34 -3.02 5.16
CA PHE A 23 -8.06 -2.40 6.28
C PHE A 23 -7.09 -1.99 7.39
N LEU A 24 -7.20 -0.73 7.82
CA LEU A 24 -6.45 -0.14 8.93
C LEU A 24 -7.39 0.60 9.87
N THR A 25 -6.92 0.87 11.09
CA THR A 25 -7.74 1.33 12.21
C THR A 25 -8.08 2.81 12.17
N GLY A 26 -7.23 3.66 11.61
CA GLY A 26 -7.39 5.11 11.63
C GLY A 26 -6.59 5.81 10.54
N GLN A 27 -6.80 7.12 10.44
CA GLN A 27 -6.14 7.96 9.43
C GLN A 27 -4.61 7.93 9.57
N GLU A 28 -4.09 8.04 10.79
CA GLU A 28 -2.64 8.07 11.04
C GLU A 28 -1.95 6.79 10.54
N GLU A 29 -2.57 5.63 10.79
CA GLU A 29 -2.05 4.35 10.31
C GLU A 29 -2.16 4.21 8.80
N ILE A 30 -3.23 4.77 8.19
CA ILE A 30 -3.41 4.77 6.73
C ILE A 30 -2.33 5.64 6.07
N ASP A 31 -2.13 6.86 6.54
CA ASP A 31 -1.14 7.78 5.96
C ASP A 31 0.27 7.19 6.12
N THR A 32 0.61 6.65 7.29
CA THR A 32 1.88 5.95 7.55
C THR A 32 2.07 4.74 6.62
N ALA A 33 1.03 3.94 6.43
CA ALA A 33 1.09 2.79 5.54
C ALA A 33 1.33 3.21 4.08
N CYS A 34 0.70 4.29 3.63
CA CYS A 34 0.88 4.81 2.28
C CYS A 34 2.32 5.27 2.05
N GLU A 35 2.88 6.03 2.99
CA GLU A 35 4.28 6.50 2.91
C GLU A 35 5.26 5.31 2.87
N VAL A 36 5.10 4.33 3.76
CA VAL A 36 6.02 3.19 3.83
C VAL A 36 5.94 2.32 2.57
N LEU A 37 4.73 2.07 2.05
CA LEU A 37 4.57 1.31 0.80
C LEU A 37 5.17 2.06 -0.38
N TYR A 38 4.95 3.38 -0.46
CA TYR A 38 5.50 4.21 -1.52
C TYR A 38 7.04 4.20 -1.53
N GLU A 39 7.68 4.38 -0.38
CA GLU A 39 9.13 4.33 -0.27
C GLU A 39 9.70 2.94 -0.57
N ARG A 40 9.02 1.87 -0.17
CA ARG A 40 9.43 0.50 -0.54
C ARG A 40 9.37 0.26 -2.04
N MET A 41 8.31 0.73 -2.71
CA MET A 41 8.16 0.60 -4.16
C MET A 41 9.25 1.36 -4.91
N LYS A 42 9.64 2.56 -4.45
CA LYS A 42 10.78 3.30 -5.03
C LYS A 42 12.08 2.51 -4.96
N CYS A 43 12.34 1.81 -3.86
CA CYS A 43 13.56 1.03 -3.67
C CYS A 43 13.66 -0.19 -4.61
N LEU A 44 12.54 -0.70 -5.14
CA LEU A 44 12.51 -1.87 -6.02
C LEU A 44 12.91 -1.56 -7.47
N GLY A 45 12.84 -0.29 -7.88
CA GLY A 45 13.23 0.14 -9.22
C GLY A 45 12.17 -0.12 -10.31
N PRO A 46 12.51 0.14 -11.58
CA PRO A 46 11.54 0.20 -12.68
C PRO A 46 11.07 -1.17 -13.21
N ASP A 47 11.72 -2.27 -12.80
CA ASP A 47 11.41 -3.61 -13.28
C ASP A 47 10.16 -4.22 -12.61
N VAL A 48 9.65 -3.57 -11.56
CA VAL A 48 8.46 -3.99 -10.84
C VAL A 48 7.25 -3.19 -11.32
N PRO A 49 6.07 -3.84 -11.53
CA PRO A 49 4.84 -3.13 -11.84
C PRO A 49 4.54 -2.02 -10.84
N GLU A 50 4.02 -0.90 -11.33
CA GLU A 50 3.63 0.22 -10.48
C GLU A 50 2.51 -0.20 -9.51
N LEU A 51 2.66 0.16 -8.24
CA LEU A 51 1.62 0.02 -7.22
C LEU A 51 1.00 1.38 -6.97
N LEU A 52 -0.24 1.58 -7.43
CA LEU A 52 -1.00 2.79 -7.16
C LEU A 52 -1.62 2.71 -5.75
N ILE A 53 -1.20 3.62 -4.86
CA ILE A 53 -1.63 3.63 -3.46
C ILE A 53 -2.65 4.76 -3.26
N LEU A 54 -3.86 4.40 -2.80
CA LEU A 54 -4.96 5.35 -2.60
C LEU A 54 -5.48 5.24 -1.16
N PRO A 55 -5.30 6.27 -0.31
CA PRO A 55 -5.86 6.29 1.04
C PRO A 55 -7.37 6.55 1.00
N VAL A 56 -8.12 5.92 1.91
CA VAL A 56 -9.56 6.14 2.09
C VAL A 56 -9.91 6.22 3.58
N TYR A 57 -10.41 7.37 4.03
CA TYR A 57 -10.93 7.58 5.39
C TYR A 57 -12.00 8.67 5.41
N SER A 58 -12.79 8.72 6.49
CA SER A 58 -14.00 9.55 6.60
C SER A 58 -13.78 11.06 6.46
N ALA A 59 -12.58 11.56 6.75
CA ALA A 59 -12.24 12.97 6.68
C ALA A 59 -11.80 13.44 5.28
N LEU A 60 -11.78 12.56 4.26
CA LEU A 60 -11.36 12.94 2.91
C LEU A 60 -12.36 13.91 2.25
N PRO A 61 -11.87 14.92 1.52
CA PRO A 61 -12.72 15.77 0.69
C PRO A 61 -13.44 14.93 -0.37
N SER A 62 -14.69 15.29 -0.64
CA SER A 62 -15.53 14.68 -1.70
C SER A 62 -15.23 15.25 -3.08
#